data_AF-A0A558DEK8-F1
#
_entry.id   AF-A0A558DEK8-F1
#
_cell.length_a   1.000
_cell.length_b   1.000
_cell.length_c   1.000
_cell.angle_alpha   90.00
_cell.angle_beta   90.00
_cell.angle_gamma   90.00
#
_symmetry.space_group_name_H-M   'P 1'
#
loop_
_entity.id
_entity.type
_entity.pdbx_description
1 polymer ?
#
loop_
_entity_poly.entity_id
_entity_poly.type
_entity_poly.pdbx_seq_one_letter_code
_entity_poly.pdbx_strand_id
1 'polypeptide(L)'
;MAKDTPIDRRGFFRIAGRYGLTSTVIAAASFAGPLTLSGLARAASQTADARNASTPLYTLKFGAAGFNEENLKIQESGQLWFAQELEKRSNGALRIEFIGSNAICNQLDCVKKTQQGIIDLFSASTQNSAGAAPYYNVLDFAYMFPSRAAQHYFLYHPKSEKLFREPMRKRHNIQFLYSHCELRGLMLGKKFADAPLITSVEQLAGTKNRVTGTQLGRIAMQLMNLNPVPISWEE
;
A
#
# COMPACT_ATOMS: atom_id res chain seq x y z
N MET A 1 39.97 2.10 2.80
CA MET A 1 38.59 2.00 2.29
C MET A 1 37.78 3.11 2.95
N ALA A 2 37.20 4.04 2.19
CA ALA A 2 36.38 5.09 2.78
C ALA A 2 35.23 4.43 3.56
N LYS A 3 35.02 4.83 4.82
CA LYS A 3 33.86 4.39 5.60
C LYS A 3 32.61 4.91 4.89
N ASP A 4 31.95 4.04 4.15
CA ASP A 4 30.70 4.38 3.49
C ASP A 4 29.68 4.74 4.57
N THR A 5 29.16 5.97 4.50
CA THR A 5 28.24 6.50 5.51
C THR A 5 26.90 5.78 5.37
N PRO A 6 26.36 5.17 6.44
CA PRO A 6 25.00 4.62 6.42
C PRO A 6 23.99 5.68 5.98
N ILE A 7 22.96 5.27 5.24
CA ILE A 7 21.92 6.20 4.82
C ILE A 7 21.15 6.74 6.04
N ASP A 8 20.97 8.05 6.08
CA ASP A 8 20.07 8.74 7.01
C ASP A 8 18.98 9.51 6.24
N ARG A 9 17.97 10.01 6.96
CA ARG A 9 16.85 10.74 6.34
C ARG A 9 17.33 11.94 5.52
N ARG A 10 18.33 12.69 6.00
CA ARG A 10 18.87 13.86 5.28
C ARG A 10 19.61 13.44 4.01
N GLY A 11 20.42 12.39 4.09
CA GLY A 11 21.10 11.77 2.96
C GLY A 11 20.13 11.31 1.89
N PHE A 12 19.04 10.64 2.29
CA PHE A 12 17.99 10.19 1.38
C PHE A 12 17.36 11.36 0.62
N PHE A 13 16.90 12.40 1.33
CA PHE A 13 16.27 13.55 0.68
C PHE A 13 17.24 14.37 -0.17
N ARG A 14 18.54 14.42 0.16
CA ARG A 14 19.57 15.03 -0.69
C ARG A 14 19.73 14.28 -2.02
N ILE A 15 19.70 12.94 -1.99
CA ILE A 15 19.74 12.11 -3.21
C ILE A 15 18.45 12.32 -4.01
N ALA A 16 17.29 12.29 -3.34
CA ALA A 16 15.98 12.52 -3.97
C ALA A 16 15.86 13.90 -4.63
N GLY A 17 16.42 14.95 -4.02
CA GLY A 17 16.46 16.28 -4.62
C GLY A 17 17.31 16.36 -5.90
N ARG A 18 18.30 15.47 -6.05
CA ARG A 18 19.17 15.44 -7.24
C ARG A 18 18.64 14.53 -8.35
N TYR A 19 18.13 13.35 -8.00
CA TYR A 19 17.77 12.31 -8.97
C TYR A 19 16.26 12.03 -9.08
N GLY A 20 15.45 12.75 -8.29
CA GLY A 20 14.02 12.55 -8.18
C GLY A 20 13.65 11.55 -7.08
N LEU A 21 12.51 11.79 -6.43
CA LEU A 21 12.01 10.96 -5.33
C LEU A 21 11.74 9.52 -5.80
N THR A 22 10.99 9.35 -6.88
CA THR A 22 10.65 8.02 -7.42
C THR A 22 11.88 7.20 -7.77
N SER A 23 12.87 7.78 -8.46
CA SER A 23 14.12 7.10 -8.81
C SER A 23 14.89 6.67 -7.57
N THR A 24 14.88 7.49 -6.52
CA THR A 24 15.56 7.21 -5.25
C THR A 24 14.86 6.10 -4.47
N VAL A 25 13.52 6.11 -4.41
CA VAL A 25 12.73 5.05 -3.76
C VAL A 25 12.90 3.71 -4.49
N ILE A 26 12.86 3.70 -5.82
CA ILE A 26 13.12 2.50 -6.63
C ILE A 26 14.52 1.96 -6.35
N ALA A 27 15.53 2.83 -6.37
CA ALA A 27 16.92 2.45 -6.10
C ALA A 27 17.09 1.87 -4.69
N ALA A 28 16.45 2.47 -3.67
CA ALA A 28 16.50 1.97 -2.30
C ALA A 28 15.82 0.61 -2.15
N ALA A 29 14.67 0.41 -2.80
CA ALA A 29 13.93 -0.85 -2.74
C ALA A 29 14.60 -2.01 -3.49
N SER A 30 15.37 -1.71 -4.54
CA SER A 30 16.11 -2.71 -5.33
C SER A 30 17.54 -2.94 -4.83
N PHE A 31 17.97 -2.24 -3.77
CA PHE A 31 19.34 -2.30 -3.29
C PHE A 31 19.60 -3.60 -2.53
N ALA A 32 20.60 -4.36 -2.96
CA ALA A 32 21.07 -5.54 -2.24
C ALA A 32 22.24 -5.15 -1.32
N GLY A 33 22.04 -5.26 -0.01
CA GLY A 33 23.04 -4.98 1.03
C GLY A 33 22.76 -3.73 1.87
N PRO A 34 23.70 -3.33 2.75
CA PRO A 34 23.54 -2.14 3.58
C PRO A 34 23.39 -0.87 2.73
N LEU A 35 22.34 -0.10 2.96
CA LEU A 35 22.14 1.17 2.24
C LEU A 35 23.18 2.19 2.70
N THR A 36 24.15 2.45 1.82
CA THR A 36 25.16 3.51 1.99
C THR A 36 24.80 4.71 1.14
N LEU A 37 25.24 5.90 1.56
CA LEU A 37 24.98 7.13 0.83
C LEU A 37 25.50 7.07 -0.62
N SER A 38 26.72 6.58 -0.83
CA SER A 38 27.36 6.50 -2.14
C SER A 38 26.70 5.44 -3.03
N GLY A 39 26.35 4.27 -2.45
CA GLY A 39 25.67 3.18 -3.14
C GLY A 39 24.28 3.60 -3.62
N LEU A 40 23.48 4.18 -2.73
CA LEU A 40 22.15 4.67 -3.07
C LEU A 40 22.22 5.80 -4.11
N ALA A 41 23.17 6.73 -4.00
CA ALA A 41 23.33 7.80 -4.98
C ALA A 41 23.64 7.27 -6.38
N ARG A 42 24.53 6.26 -6.49
CA ARG A 42 24.86 5.63 -7.77
C ARG A 42 23.65 4.91 -8.37
N ALA A 43 22.94 4.11 -7.57
CA ALA A 43 21.75 3.39 -8.00
C ALA A 43 20.61 4.35 -8.41
N ALA A 44 20.43 5.44 -7.67
CA ALA A 44 19.44 6.47 -7.98
C ALA A 44 19.80 7.23 -9.26
N SER A 45 21.09 7.52 -9.51
CA SER A 45 21.55 8.11 -10.77
C SER A 45 21.24 7.21 -11.96
N GLN A 46 21.64 5.93 -11.90
CA GLN A 46 21.37 4.97 -12.99
C GLN A 46 19.87 4.81 -13.25
N THR A 47 19.07 4.76 -12.18
CA THR A 47 17.61 4.71 -12.27
C THR A 47 17.06 5.98 -12.94
N ALA A 48 17.54 7.16 -12.53
CA ALA A 48 17.10 8.42 -13.11
C ALA A 48 17.50 8.54 -14.59
N ASP A 49 18.71 8.16 -14.96
CA ASP A 49 19.21 8.18 -16.33
C ASP A 49 18.34 7.29 -17.22
N ALA A 50 18.04 6.06 -16.77
CA ALA A 50 17.16 5.14 -17.49
C ALA A 50 15.73 5.71 -17.64
N ARG A 51 15.16 6.26 -16.58
CA ARG A 51 13.81 6.84 -16.61
C ARG A 51 13.73 8.13 -17.44
N ASN A 52 14.84 8.85 -17.62
CA ASN A 52 14.91 10.10 -18.38
C ASN A 52 15.44 9.90 -19.81
N ALA A 53 15.69 8.66 -20.25
CA ALA A 53 16.15 8.35 -21.60
C ALA A 53 15.11 8.69 -22.69
N SER A 54 13.87 9.00 -22.31
CA SER A 54 12.79 9.39 -23.20
C SER A 54 11.94 10.51 -22.57
N THR A 55 11.21 11.24 -23.41
CA THR A 55 10.25 12.25 -22.95
C THR A 55 8.87 11.62 -22.79
N PRO A 56 8.26 11.64 -21.60
CA PRO A 56 6.97 11.02 -21.38
C PRO A 56 5.84 11.82 -22.04
N LEU A 57 4.83 11.10 -22.57
CA LEU A 57 3.59 11.71 -23.06
C LEU A 57 2.66 12.07 -21.90
N TYR A 58 2.65 11.24 -20.85
CA TYR A 58 1.86 11.45 -19.65
C TYR A 58 2.68 11.18 -18.40
N THR A 59 2.49 12.03 -17.39
CA THR A 59 3.02 11.82 -16.04
C THR A 59 1.85 11.57 -15.09
N LEU A 60 1.84 10.40 -14.46
CA LEU A 60 0.79 9.98 -13.54
C LEU A 60 1.30 9.98 -12.10
N LYS A 61 0.55 10.62 -11.19
CA LYS A 61 0.82 10.64 -9.76
C LYS A 61 0.29 9.37 -9.11
N PHE A 62 1.17 8.60 -8.47
CA PHE A 62 0.82 7.39 -7.73
C PHE A 62 0.96 7.63 -6.23
N GLY A 63 -0.17 7.92 -5.56
CA GLY A 63 -0.21 8.09 -4.12
C GLY A 63 -0.19 6.76 -3.37
N ALA A 64 0.79 6.54 -2.51
CA ALA A 64 0.93 5.29 -1.77
C ALA A 64 0.85 5.52 -0.25
N ALA A 65 -0.28 5.14 0.34
CA ALA A 65 -0.60 5.42 1.73
C ALA A 65 0.22 4.56 2.71
N GLY A 66 1.08 5.20 3.49
CA GLY A 66 1.93 4.55 4.48
C GLY A 66 3.08 3.75 3.88
N PHE A 67 3.27 3.76 2.56
CA PHE A 67 4.36 3.01 1.92
C PHE A 67 5.62 3.85 1.89
N ASN A 68 6.60 3.42 2.68
CA ASN A 68 7.95 3.95 2.76
C ASN A 68 8.93 2.78 2.64
N GLU A 69 10.24 3.05 2.68
CA GLU A 69 11.27 2.02 2.51
C GLU A 69 11.14 0.85 3.50
N GLU A 70 10.71 1.11 4.73
CA GLU A 70 10.53 0.08 5.77
C GLU A 70 9.24 -0.70 5.54
N ASN A 71 8.11 -0.01 5.38
CA ASN A 71 6.81 -0.64 5.18
C ASN A 71 6.73 -1.42 3.87
N LEU A 72 7.50 -1.04 2.84
CA LEU A 72 7.62 -1.81 1.61
C LEU A 72 8.30 -3.17 1.82
N LYS A 73 9.13 -3.35 2.85
CA LYS A 73 9.74 -4.65 3.23
C LYS A 73 8.76 -5.52 4.02
N ILE A 74 7.80 -4.91 4.72
CA ILE A 74 6.77 -5.61 5.50
C ILE A 74 5.59 -6.00 4.60
N GLN A 75 5.19 -5.10 3.70
CA GLN A 75 4.08 -5.27 2.78
C GLN A 75 4.55 -5.04 1.34
N GLU A 76 5.09 -6.09 0.73
CA GLU A 76 5.57 -6.12 -0.66
C GLU A 76 4.41 -6.18 -1.68
N SER A 77 3.54 -5.18 -1.68
CA SER A 77 2.38 -5.13 -2.58
C SER A 77 2.71 -4.66 -4.01
N GLY A 78 3.97 -4.72 -4.44
CA GLY A 78 4.37 -4.59 -5.84
C GLY A 78 4.22 -3.20 -6.48
N GLN A 79 4.02 -2.12 -5.72
CA GLN A 79 3.75 -0.79 -6.29
C GLN A 79 4.91 -0.25 -7.11
N LEU A 80 6.14 -0.39 -6.62
CA LEU A 80 7.34 0.07 -7.32
C LEU A 80 7.60 -0.77 -8.57
N TRP A 81 7.43 -2.09 -8.48
CA TRP A 81 7.52 -2.98 -9.62
C TRP A 81 6.47 -2.62 -10.69
N PHE A 82 5.23 -2.38 -10.28
CA PHE A 82 4.16 -1.97 -11.18
C PHE A 82 4.47 -0.64 -11.88
N ALA A 83 4.97 0.35 -11.13
CA ALA A 83 5.41 1.63 -11.70
C ALA A 83 6.53 1.43 -12.73
N GLN A 84 7.57 0.66 -12.39
CA GLN A 84 8.68 0.35 -13.29
C GLN A 84 8.23 -0.37 -14.56
N GLU A 85 7.36 -1.37 -14.44
CA GLU A 85 6.87 -2.13 -15.58
C GLU A 85 5.95 -1.31 -16.48
N LEU A 86 5.17 -0.36 -15.93
CA LEU A 86 4.42 0.59 -16.75
C LEU A 86 5.34 1.51 -17.55
N GLU A 87 6.35 2.10 -16.92
CA GLU A 87 7.32 2.96 -17.61
C GLU A 87 8.07 2.17 -18.70
N LYS A 88 8.53 0.95 -18.38
CA LYS A 88 9.27 0.09 -19.31
C LYS A 88 8.40 -0.38 -20.48
N ARG A 89 7.21 -0.91 -20.22
CA ARG A 89 6.33 -1.49 -21.27
C ARG A 89 5.67 -0.44 -22.14
N SER A 90 5.57 0.80 -21.65
CA SER A 90 5.14 1.94 -22.46
C SER A 90 6.28 2.57 -23.27
N ASN A 91 7.49 1.99 -23.25
CA ASN A 91 8.70 2.57 -23.84
C ASN A 91 8.93 4.03 -23.39
N GLY A 92 8.64 4.31 -22.11
CA GLY A 92 8.76 5.63 -21.51
C GLY A 92 7.64 6.63 -21.85
N ALA A 93 6.61 6.22 -22.59
CA ALA A 93 5.47 7.09 -22.87
C ALA A 93 4.67 7.46 -21.60
N LEU A 94 4.68 6.58 -20.59
CA LEU A 94 4.16 6.86 -19.25
C LEU A 94 5.32 7.08 -18.27
N ARG A 95 5.20 8.13 -17.46
CA ARG A 95 6.03 8.40 -16.29
C ARG A 95 5.17 8.24 -15.04
N ILE A 96 5.59 7.41 -14.09
CA ILE A 96 4.86 7.17 -12.85
C ILE A 96 5.62 7.85 -11.71
N GLU A 97 5.03 8.87 -11.11
CA GLU A 97 5.61 9.51 -9.93
C GLU A 97 5.04 8.89 -8.66
N PHE A 98 5.83 8.00 -8.05
CA PHE A 98 5.48 7.31 -6.82
C PHE A 98 5.69 8.24 -5.61
N ILE A 99 4.59 8.57 -4.93
CA ILE A 99 4.55 9.49 -3.81
C ILE A 99 4.05 8.72 -2.57
N GLY A 100 5.00 8.13 -1.84
CA GLY A 100 4.76 7.36 -0.64
C GLY A 100 4.73 8.18 0.65
N SER A 101 4.83 7.50 1.80
CA SER A 101 4.94 8.11 3.15
C SER A 101 3.84 9.12 3.47
N ASN A 102 2.63 8.87 2.98
CA ASN A 102 1.48 9.77 3.12
C ASN A 102 1.68 11.20 2.57
N ALA A 103 2.71 11.45 1.75
CA ALA A 103 3.08 12.80 1.36
C ALA A 103 2.02 13.51 0.50
N ILE A 104 1.18 12.76 -0.21
CA ILE A 104 0.07 13.31 -1.01
C ILE A 104 -1.31 12.81 -0.57
N CYS A 105 -1.40 11.62 0.00
CA CYS A 105 -2.64 11.02 0.50
C CYS A 105 -2.35 9.92 1.52
N ASN A 106 -3.29 9.66 2.41
CA ASN A 106 -3.24 8.62 3.42
C ASN A 106 -4.28 7.51 3.15
N GLN A 107 -4.32 6.52 4.03
CA GLN A 107 -5.16 5.34 3.88
C GLN A 107 -6.66 5.66 3.70
N LEU A 108 -7.15 6.77 4.28
CA LEU A 108 -8.57 7.15 4.27
C LEU A 108 -8.95 8.04 3.09
N ASP A 109 -8.01 8.84 2.56
CA ASP A 109 -8.32 9.88 1.57
C ASP A 109 -7.73 9.64 0.17
N CYS A 110 -6.84 8.66 -0.02
CA CYS A 110 -6.28 8.37 -1.35
C CYS A 110 -7.37 8.08 -2.40
N VAL A 111 -8.37 7.25 -2.08
CA VAL A 111 -9.47 6.96 -3.00
C VAL A 111 -10.25 8.22 -3.39
N LYS A 112 -10.47 9.14 -2.45
CA LYS A 112 -11.18 10.41 -2.70
C LYS A 112 -10.34 11.34 -3.58
N LYS A 113 -9.03 11.40 -3.34
CA LYS A 113 -8.10 12.16 -4.16
C LYS A 113 -8.00 11.60 -5.58
N THR A 114 -8.11 10.29 -5.76
CA THR A 114 -8.21 9.66 -7.09
C THR A 114 -9.51 10.03 -7.79
N GLN A 115 -10.64 9.95 -7.09
CA GLN A 115 -11.95 10.38 -7.63
C GLN A 115 -11.95 11.82 -8.12
N GLN A 116 -11.20 12.69 -7.43
CA GLN A 116 -11.07 14.12 -7.72
C GLN A 116 -10.00 14.44 -8.79
N GLY A 117 -9.23 13.46 -9.26
CA GLY A 117 -8.13 13.68 -10.21
C GLY A 117 -6.89 14.37 -9.59
N ILE A 118 -6.78 14.41 -8.26
CA ILE A 118 -5.61 14.95 -7.56
C ILE A 118 -4.42 13.98 -7.65
N ILE A 119 -4.70 12.68 -7.63
CA ILE A 119 -3.75 11.60 -7.93
C ILE A 119 -4.38 10.67 -8.95
N ASP A 120 -3.57 10.02 -9.78
CA ASP A 120 -4.04 9.21 -10.91
C ASP A 120 -4.11 7.72 -10.53
N LEU A 121 -3.16 7.27 -9.72
CA LEU A 121 -3.12 5.92 -9.14
C LEU A 121 -3.05 6.01 -7.62
N PHE A 122 -3.57 5.01 -6.94
CA PHE A 122 -3.38 4.90 -5.50
C PHE A 122 -3.22 3.49 -4.99
N SER A 123 -2.54 3.38 -3.85
CA SER A 123 -2.41 2.16 -3.07
C SER A 123 -2.81 2.45 -1.63
N ALA A 124 -3.93 1.89 -1.22
CA ALA A 124 -4.48 1.94 0.13
C ALA A 124 -5.32 0.69 0.37
N SER A 125 -5.60 0.35 1.63
CA SER A 125 -6.47 -0.79 1.92
C SER A 125 -7.91 -0.50 1.47
N THR A 126 -8.57 -1.53 0.94
CA THR A 126 -9.99 -1.47 0.53
C THR A 126 -10.89 -1.08 1.71
N GLN A 127 -10.56 -1.58 2.91
CA GLN A 127 -11.27 -1.30 4.16
C GLN A 127 -11.23 0.18 4.57
N ASN A 128 -10.06 0.82 4.48
CA ASN A 128 -9.95 2.26 4.75
C ASN A 128 -10.58 3.09 3.63
N SER A 129 -10.52 2.60 2.39
CA SER A 129 -11.11 3.27 1.23
C SER A 129 -12.64 3.23 1.21
N ALA A 130 -13.26 2.29 1.95
CA ALA A 130 -14.71 2.14 1.99
C ALA A 130 -15.46 3.36 2.53
N GLY A 131 -14.79 4.24 3.30
CA GLY A 131 -15.38 5.49 3.77
C GLY A 131 -15.77 6.45 2.62
N ALA A 132 -14.99 6.49 1.54
CA ALA A 132 -15.22 7.35 0.38
C ALA A 132 -15.67 6.57 -0.88
N ALA A 133 -15.47 5.26 -0.91
CA ALA A 133 -16.04 4.36 -1.92
C ALA A 133 -16.72 3.14 -1.25
N PRO A 134 -17.95 3.31 -0.72
CA PRO A 134 -18.65 2.30 0.09
C PRO A 134 -18.79 0.91 -0.54
N TYR A 135 -18.79 0.79 -1.88
CA TYR A 135 -18.88 -0.51 -2.53
C TYR A 135 -17.66 -1.42 -2.27
N TYR A 136 -16.53 -0.88 -1.77
CA TYR A 136 -15.44 -1.73 -1.28
C TYR A 136 -15.86 -2.68 -0.14
N ASN A 137 -16.92 -2.35 0.62
CA ASN A 137 -17.42 -3.22 1.68
C ASN A 137 -17.89 -4.59 1.18
N VAL A 138 -18.16 -4.77 -0.12
CA VAL A 138 -18.47 -6.11 -0.67
C VAL A 138 -17.31 -7.10 -0.49
N LEU A 139 -16.09 -6.62 -0.24
CA LEU A 139 -14.91 -7.43 0.02
C LEU A 139 -14.64 -7.67 1.51
N ASP A 140 -15.42 -7.06 2.40
CA ASP A 140 -15.06 -6.89 3.82
C ASP A 140 -15.93 -7.71 4.78
N PHE A 141 -16.68 -8.68 4.26
CA PHE A 141 -17.41 -9.64 5.09
C PHE A 141 -16.41 -10.53 5.84
N ALA A 142 -16.53 -10.55 7.17
CA ALA A 142 -15.71 -11.41 8.01
C ALA A 142 -15.85 -12.87 7.57
N TYR A 143 -14.71 -13.57 7.44
CA TYR A 143 -14.63 -14.97 7.03
C TYR A 143 -15.18 -15.31 5.63
N MET A 144 -15.42 -14.32 4.77
CA MET A 144 -15.90 -14.56 3.39
C MET A 144 -14.90 -15.31 2.53
N PHE A 145 -13.60 -14.98 2.62
CA PHE A 145 -12.56 -15.64 1.84
C PHE A 145 -11.80 -16.65 2.69
N PRO A 146 -11.78 -17.94 2.31
CA PRO A 146 -11.11 -18.98 3.10
C PRO A 146 -9.59 -18.95 2.97
N SER A 147 -9.04 -18.28 1.95
CA SER A 147 -7.59 -18.22 1.71
C SER A 147 -7.20 -17.00 0.88
N ARG A 148 -5.90 -16.67 0.89
CA ARG A 148 -5.32 -15.70 -0.06
C ARG A 148 -5.54 -16.11 -1.51
N ALA A 149 -5.53 -17.41 -1.80
CA ALA A 149 -5.78 -17.93 -3.14
C ALA A 149 -7.23 -17.68 -3.57
N ALA A 150 -8.22 -17.79 -2.67
CA ALA A 150 -9.61 -17.48 -2.96
C ALA A 150 -9.83 -15.98 -3.24
N GLN A 151 -9.14 -15.10 -2.50
CA GLN A 151 -9.16 -13.65 -2.78
C GLN A 151 -8.61 -13.33 -4.17
N HIS A 152 -7.43 -13.86 -4.50
CA HIS A 152 -6.83 -13.71 -5.84
C HIS A 152 -7.76 -14.28 -6.91
N TYR A 153 -8.25 -15.51 -6.73
CA TYR A 153 -9.16 -16.13 -7.68
C TYR A 153 -10.35 -15.22 -7.95
N PHE A 154 -11.06 -14.75 -6.91
CA PHE A 154 -12.17 -13.84 -7.11
C PHE A 154 -11.74 -12.58 -7.87
N LEU A 155 -10.74 -11.84 -7.37
CA LEU A 155 -10.34 -10.56 -7.93
C LEU A 155 -9.90 -10.64 -9.39
N TYR A 156 -9.36 -11.78 -9.85
CA TYR A 156 -8.90 -11.99 -11.23
C TYR A 156 -9.83 -12.84 -12.10
N HIS A 157 -10.86 -13.48 -11.52
CA HIS A 157 -11.86 -14.24 -12.28
C HIS A 157 -12.79 -13.29 -13.06
N PRO A 158 -13.23 -13.62 -14.29
CA PRO A 158 -14.13 -12.78 -15.09
C PRO A 158 -15.42 -12.35 -14.37
N LYS A 159 -15.94 -13.17 -13.46
CA LYS A 159 -17.12 -12.82 -12.63
C LYS A 159 -16.91 -11.57 -11.74
N SER A 160 -15.67 -11.23 -11.38
CA SER A 160 -15.40 -9.99 -10.63
C SER A 160 -15.73 -8.74 -11.41
N GLU A 161 -15.79 -8.80 -12.74
CA GLU A 161 -16.16 -7.66 -13.56
C GLU A 161 -17.55 -7.16 -13.19
N LYS A 162 -18.56 -8.05 -13.26
CA LYS A 162 -19.95 -7.73 -12.89
C LYS A 162 -20.13 -7.48 -11.39
N LEU A 163 -19.40 -8.22 -10.55
CA LEU A 163 -19.61 -8.23 -9.10
C LEU A 163 -18.83 -7.16 -8.34
N PHE A 164 -17.75 -6.62 -8.92
CA PHE A 164 -16.84 -5.70 -8.22
C PHE A 164 -16.32 -4.59 -9.13
N ARG A 165 -15.61 -4.92 -10.21
CA ARG A 165 -14.85 -3.92 -10.99
C ARG A 165 -15.74 -2.91 -11.71
N GLU A 166 -16.80 -3.37 -12.37
CA GLU A 166 -17.77 -2.49 -13.05
C GLU A 166 -18.55 -1.64 -12.04
N PRO A 167 -19.08 -2.20 -10.94
CA PRO A 167 -19.63 -1.40 -9.85
C PRO A 167 -18.69 -0.30 -9.33
N MET A 168 -17.41 -0.61 -9.13
CA MET A 168 -16.42 0.38 -8.68
C MET A 168 -16.23 1.51 -9.68
N ARG A 169 -16.16 1.20 -10.99
CA ARG A 169 -16.12 2.23 -12.03
C ARG A 169 -17.39 3.08 -12.03
N LYS A 170 -18.57 2.45 -12.13
CA LYS A 170 -19.86 3.15 -12.31
C LYS A 170 -20.26 3.99 -11.10
N ARG A 171 -20.00 3.51 -9.89
CA ARG A 171 -20.47 4.14 -8.64
C ARG A 171 -19.43 5.04 -7.99
N HIS A 172 -18.15 4.76 -8.23
CA HIS A 172 -17.06 5.40 -7.50
C HIS A 172 -15.95 5.95 -8.39
N ASN A 173 -16.05 5.86 -9.72
CA ASN A 173 -15.00 6.31 -10.64
C ASN A 173 -13.62 5.72 -10.32
N ILE A 174 -13.58 4.45 -9.87
CA ILE A 174 -12.33 3.76 -9.56
C ILE A 174 -12.14 2.55 -10.48
N GLN A 175 -10.96 2.47 -11.09
CA GLN A 175 -10.53 1.34 -11.90
C GLN A 175 -9.68 0.38 -11.07
N PHE A 176 -10.05 -0.90 -11.06
CA PHE A 176 -9.19 -1.96 -10.53
C PHE A 176 -8.02 -2.21 -11.49
N LEU A 177 -6.79 -2.16 -10.98
CA LEU A 177 -5.57 -2.46 -11.73
C LEU A 177 -5.02 -3.83 -11.31
N TYR A 178 -4.63 -3.94 -10.05
CA TYR A 178 -4.17 -5.17 -9.43
C TYR A 178 -4.37 -5.09 -7.91
N SER A 179 -4.18 -6.20 -7.22
CA SER A 179 -4.17 -6.24 -5.75
C SER A 179 -3.15 -7.24 -5.23
N HIS A 180 -2.64 -6.92 -4.05
CA HIS A 180 -2.06 -7.88 -3.11
C HIS A 180 -3.16 -8.37 -2.16
N CYS A 181 -3.16 -9.65 -1.80
CA CYS A 181 -4.18 -10.23 -0.91
C CYS A 181 -3.53 -10.86 0.30
N GLU A 182 -3.89 -10.37 1.49
CA GLU A 182 -3.53 -10.97 2.77
C GLU A 182 -4.77 -11.27 3.59
N LEU A 183 -4.66 -12.29 4.44
CA LEU A 183 -5.67 -12.53 5.46
C LEU A 183 -5.32 -11.70 6.69
N ARG A 184 -6.36 -11.19 7.37
CA ARG A 184 -6.22 -10.46 8.62
C ARG A 184 -6.14 -11.46 9.78
N GLY A 185 -5.24 -11.17 10.72
CA GLY A 185 -5.17 -11.85 12.01
C GLY A 185 -5.25 -10.83 13.16
N LEU A 186 -5.57 -11.30 14.35
CA LEU A 186 -5.45 -10.52 15.57
C LEU A 186 -4.01 -10.60 16.08
N MET A 187 -3.31 -9.47 16.07
CA MET A 187 -1.97 -9.37 16.62
C MET A 187 -2.07 -8.98 18.09
N LEU A 188 -1.65 -9.87 18.99
CA LEU A 188 -1.73 -9.63 20.42
C LEU A 188 -0.58 -8.74 20.90
N GLY A 189 -0.90 -7.75 21.72
CA GLY A 189 0.10 -6.83 22.30
C GLY A 189 0.90 -7.46 23.44
N LYS A 190 1.90 -6.72 23.94
CA LYS A 190 2.83 -7.17 24.99
C LYS A 190 2.18 -7.72 26.27
N LYS A 191 0.96 -7.30 26.59
CA LYS A 191 0.18 -7.84 27.73
C LYS A 191 -0.02 -9.37 27.63
N PHE A 192 0.00 -9.92 26.41
CA PHE A 192 -0.17 -11.35 26.14
C PHE A 192 1.15 -12.07 25.89
N ALA A 193 2.31 -11.44 26.10
CA ALA A 193 3.61 -12.05 25.81
C ALA A 193 3.84 -13.35 26.59
N ASP A 194 3.38 -13.39 27.85
CA ASP A 194 3.49 -14.55 28.75
C ASP A 194 2.13 -15.25 28.95
N ALA A 195 1.10 -14.90 28.17
CA ALA A 195 -0.20 -15.53 28.28
C ALA A 195 -0.15 -16.97 27.73
N PRO A 196 -0.93 -17.91 28.31
CA PRO A 196 -1.15 -19.20 27.68
C PRO A 196 -1.68 -19.04 26.26
N LEU A 197 -1.49 -20.07 25.42
CA LEU A 197 -2.00 -20.07 24.05
C LEU A 197 -3.50 -19.74 24.05
N ILE A 198 -3.86 -18.69 23.31
CA ILE A 198 -5.25 -18.31 23.07
C ILE A 198 -5.83 -19.24 22.01
N THR A 199 -6.85 -20.00 22.39
CA THR A 199 -7.51 -21.02 21.54
C THR A 199 -8.95 -20.67 21.21
N SER A 200 -9.53 -19.63 21.82
CA SER A 200 -10.90 -19.16 21.52
C SER A 200 -11.02 -17.64 21.56
N VAL A 201 -11.99 -17.10 20.82
CA VAL A 201 -12.23 -15.65 20.74
C VAL A 201 -12.82 -15.09 22.04
N GLU A 202 -13.53 -15.91 22.81
CA GLU A 202 -14.11 -15.58 24.10
C GLU A 202 -13.03 -15.18 25.12
N GLN A 203 -11.83 -15.77 25.02
CA GLN A 203 -10.68 -15.39 25.86
C GLN A 203 -10.18 -13.97 25.58
N LEU A 204 -10.56 -13.39 24.44
CA LEU A 204 -10.26 -12.02 24.04
C LEU A 204 -11.43 -11.06 24.29
N ALA A 205 -12.56 -11.53 24.85
CA ALA A 205 -13.69 -10.67 25.16
C ALA A 205 -13.27 -9.52 26.11
N GLY A 206 -13.73 -8.31 25.83
CA GLY A 206 -13.37 -7.12 26.61
C GLY A 206 -12.04 -6.47 26.21
N THR A 207 -11.24 -7.09 25.32
CA THR A 207 -10.04 -6.44 24.78
C THR A 207 -10.40 -5.20 23.97
N LYS A 208 -9.49 -4.22 23.91
CA LYS A 208 -9.60 -3.06 23.01
C LYS A 208 -8.72 -3.33 21.79
N ASN A 209 -9.33 -3.38 20.61
CA ASN A 209 -8.61 -3.75 19.40
C ASN A 209 -8.60 -2.59 18.43
N ARG A 210 -7.40 -2.12 18.09
CA ARG A 210 -7.26 -1.17 16.99
C ARG A 210 -7.71 -1.83 15.68
N VAL A 211 -8.50 -1.12 14.88
CA VAL A 211 -8.96 -1.58 13.57
C VAL A 211 -8.76 -0.51 12.50
N THR A 212 -8.80 -0.93 11.24
CA THR A 212 -8.94 -0.04 10.08
C THR A 212 -10.30 0.66 10.10
N GLY A 213 -10.53 1.59 9.17
CA GLY A 213 -11.83 2.23 8.92
C GLY A 213 -12.94 1.29 8.41
N THR A 214 -12.74 -0.03 8.51
CA THR A 214 -13.72 -1.07 8.14
C THR A 214 -15.06 -0.86 8.85
N GLN A 215 -16.17 -0.97 8.11
CA GLN A 215 -17.50 -1.02 8.70
C GLN A 215 -17.86 -2.43 9.13
N LEU A 216 -17.76 -3.39 8.21
CA LEU A 216 -18.19 -4.77 8.44
C LEU A 216 -17.29 -5.52 9.43
N GLY A 217 -15.99 -5.26 9.41
CA GLY A 217 -15.05 -5.77 10.39
C GLY A 217 -15.32 -5.25 11.80
N ARG A 218 -15.74 -3.99 11.95
CA ARG A 218 -16.18 -3.45 13.26
C ARG A 218 -17.43 -4.16 13.78
N ILE A 219 -18.42 -4.38 12.92
CA ILE A 219 -19.63 -5.11 13.31
C ILE A 219 -19.26 -6.52 13.74
N ALA A 220 -18.44 -7.24 12.97
CA ALA A 220 -17.99 -8.59 13.33
C ALA A 220 -17.26 -8.60 14.68
N MET A 221 -16.35 -7.67 14.91
CA MET A 221 -15.61 -7.57 16.18
C MET A 221 -16.47 -7.14 17.36
N GLN A 222 -17.50 -6.32 17.16
CA GLN A 222 -18.49 -6.00 18.18
C GLN A 222 -19.30 -7.23 18.57
N LEU A 223 -19.76 -8.02 17.60
CA LEU A 223 -20.47 -9.28 17.84
C LEU A 223 -19.61 -10.33 18.56
N MET A 224 -18.29 -10.24 18.44
CA MET A 224 -17.32 -11.08 19.16
C MET A 224 -16.84 -10.46 20.49
N ASN A 225 -17.43 -9.35 20.95
CA ASN A 225 -17.04 -8.63 22.18
C ASN A 225 -15.57 -8.17 22.21
N LEU A 226 -15.00 -7.78 21.07
CA LEU A 226 -13.59 -7.38 20.92
C LEU A 226 -13.36 -5.86 20.92
N ASN A 227 -14.36 -5.05 21.30
CA ASN A 227 -14.30 -3.57 21.38
C ASN A 227 -13.39 -2.89 20.32
N PRO A 228 -13.76 -2.93 19.03
CA PRO A 228 -12.93 -2.38 17.97
C PRO A 228 -12.88 -0.85 18.02
N VAL A 229 -11.69 -0.27 17.91
CA VAL A 229 -11.42 1.17 17.91
C VAL A 229 -10.74 1.55 16.59
N PRO A 230 -11.38 2.35 15.71
CA PRO A 230 -10.77 2.79 14.47
C PRO A 230 -9.66 3.80 14.79
N ILE A 231 -8.41 3.45 14.46
CA ILE A 231 -7.24 4.31 14.67
C ILE A 231 -6.40 4.25 13.38
N SER A 232 -5.84 5.41 12.98
CA SER A 232 -5.01 5.52 11.79
C SER A 232 -3.77 4.62 11.89
N TRP A 233 -3.12 4.29 10.76
CA TRP A 233 -1.98 3.36 10.77
C TRP A 233 -0.69 3.95 11.33
N GLU A 234 -0.59 5.27 11.35
CA GLU A 234 0.65 5.96 11.76
C GLU A 234 0.61 6.45 13.22
N GLU A 235 -0.52 6.29 13.90
CA GLU A 235 -0.69 6.47 15.36
C GLU A 235 -0.26 5.22 16.13
#